data_AF-A0A7K0YDA9-F1
#
_entry.id   AF-A0A7K0YDA9-F1
#
_cell.length_a   1.000
_cell.length_b   1.000
_cell.length_c   1.000
_cell.angle_alpha   90.00
_cell.angle_beta   90.00
_cell.angle_gamma   90.00
#
_symmetry.space_group_name_H-M   'P 1'
#
loop_
_entity.id
_entity.type
_entity.pdbx_description
1 polymer ?
#
loop_
_entity_poly.entity_id
_entity_poly.type
_entity_poly.pdbx_seq_one_letter_code
_entity_poly.pdbx_strand_id
1 'polypeptide(L)'
;MFTARKKVITLVMLLPLILAGCSSSSDESFDDPFTDFSDIFSESANVSSVKDAYLGSCPTATLGEMADAFMSGVSWTDFPSSGGTIVELTGEISYDGYPATAQIQFELSGGSFEAVYLGINDVDQNRLTLSALLGKMCDATY
;
A
#
# COMPACT_ATOMS: atom_id res chain seq x y z
N MET A 1 37.39 -8.67 41.81
CA MET A 1 37.71 -10.02 42.31
C MET A 1 36.40 -10.77 42.53
N PHE A 2 35.98 -11.58 41.57
CA PHE A 2 35.06 -12.70 41.77
C PHE A 2 35.48 -13.77 40.76
N THR A 3 36.07 -14.83 41.29
CA THR A 3 36.46 -16.05 40.59
C THR A 3 35.48 -17.13 41.02
N ALA A 4 34.84 -17.81 40.07
CA ALA A 4 34.56 -19.24 40.17
C ALA A 4 34.36 -19.82 38.75
N ARG A 5 35.17 -20.83 38.44
CA ARG A 5 35.21 -21.60 37.18
C ARG A 5 34.71 -23.04 37.44
N LYS A 6 34.12 -23.66 36.41
CA LYS A 6 34.19 -25.09 35.95
C LYS A 6 32.78 -25.62 35.60
N LYS A 7 32.44 -25.95 34.33
CA LYS A 7 32.89 -26.97 33.34
C LYS A 7 32.11 -28.30 33.42
N VAL A 8 31.78 -28.84 32.23
CA VAL A 8 31.43 -30.24 31.79
C VAL A 8 30.06 -30.25 31.05
N ILE A 9 30.01 -30.14 29.72
CA ILE A 9 30.12 -31.16 28.63
C ILE A 9 29.06 -32.28 28.74
N THR A 10 28.07 -32.30 27.84
CA THR A 10 27.55 -33.56 27.27
C THR A 10 26.98 -33.32 25.85
N LEU A 11 27.33 -34.25 24.97
CA LEU A 11 27.14 -34.35 23.53
C LEU A 11 25.91 -35.22 23.23
N VAL A 12 24.97 -34.78 22.38
CA VAL A 12 23.92 -35.62 21.76
C VAL A 12 23.59 -34.99 20.39
N MET A 13 24.21 -35.46 19.29
CA MET A 13 23.81 -36.57 18.41
C MET A 13 22.86 -36.10 17.29
N LEU A 14 23.42 -36.02 16.07
CA LEU A 14 22.69 -35.96 14.80
C LEU A 14 21.76 -37.16 14.65
N LEU A 15 20.54 -36.94 14.14
CA LEU A 15 19.76 -37.98 13.47
C LEU A 15 18.91 -37.36 12.33
N PRO A 16 19.12 -37.73 11.05
CA PRO A 16 18.37 -37.21 9.92
C PRO A 16 17.13 -38.05 9.54
N LEU A 17 16.18 -37.33 8.95
CA LEU A 17 15.10 -37.68 8.01
C LEU A 17 14.80 -39.17 7.75
N ILE A 18 13.56 -39.57 8.06
CA ILE A 18 12.70 -40.32 7.12
C ILE A 18 11.21 -40.20 7.51
N LEU A 19 10.41 -39.57 6.65
CA LEU A 19 9.05 -40.03 6.34
C LEU A 19 8.82 -39.86 4.84
N ALA A 20 8.44 -40.97 4.21
CA ALA A 20 8.16 -41.08 2.79
C ALA A 20 6.72 -40.63 2.47
N GLY A 21 6.57 -39.94 1.33
CA GLY A 21 5.30 -39.72 0.65
C GLY A 21 5.57 -39.56 -0.85
N CYS A 22 5.09 -40.51 -1.65
CA CYS A 22 5.37 -40.65 -3.07
C CYS A 22 4.21 -40.09 -3.91
N SER A 23 4.52 -39.80 -5.18
CA SER A 23 3.66 -39.44 -6.32
C SER A 23 3.23 -37.97 -6.46
N SER A 24 4.02 -37.22 -7.22
CA SER A 24 3.59 -36.90 -8.60
C SER A 24 4.83 -36.74 -9.47
N SER A 25 4.77 -37.32 -10.65
CA SER A 25 5.76 -37.20 -11.70
C SER A 25 6.03 -35.72 -11.99
N SER A 26 7.30 -35.39 -12.19
CA SER A 26 7.70 -34.18 -12.89
C SER A 26 7.11 -34.28 -14.30
N ASP A 27 6.25 -33.34 -14.65
CA ASP A 27 5.95 -33.03 -16.04
C ASP A 27 6.66 -31.71 -16.33
N GLU A 28 7.65 -31.83 -17.21
CA GLU A 28 8.40 -30.72 -17.78
C GLU A 28 7.47 -29.96 -18.71
N SER A 29 6.97 -28.81 -18.25
CA SER A 29 6.26 -27.86 -19.10
C SER A 29 7.14 -26.66 -19.37
N PHE A 30 7.77 -26.71 -20.55
CA PHE A 30 8.20 -25.62 -21.43
C PHE A 30 8.07 -24.20 -20.86
N ASP A 31 9.22 -23.52 -20.70
CA ASP A 31 9.31 -22.07 -20.49
C ASP A 31 8.56 -21.33 -21.60
N ASP A 32 7.34 -20.86 -21.30
CA ASP A 32 6.56 -19.98 -22.17
C ASP A 32 6.96 -18.52 -21.88
N PRO A 33 7.64 -17.82 -22.80
CA PRO A 33 8.23 -16.50 -22.56
C PRO A 33 7.21 -15.34 -22.44
N PHE A 34 5.91 -15.62 -22.28
CA PHE A 34 4.87 -14.60 -22.18
C PHE A 34 4.09 -14.55 -20.85
N THR A 35 4.44 -15.35 -19.85
CA THR A 35 3.74 -15.41 -18.55
C THR A 35 4.44 -14.61 -17.45
N ASP A 36 4.63 -13.31 -17.65
CA ASP A 36 4.98 -12.41 -16.53
C ASP A 36 4.56 -10.94 -16.78
N PHE A 37 3.33 -10.75 -17.28
CA PHE A 37 2.74 -9.41 -17.37
C PHE A 37 1.74 -9.14 -16.23
N SER A 38 1.30 -10.16 -15.50
CA SER A 38 0.36 -9.99 -14.38
C SER A 38 0.98 -9.28 -13.18
N ASP A 39 2.26 -9.52 -12.87
CA ASP A 39 2.93 -8.86 -11.75
C ASP A 39 3.33 -7.41 -12.07
N ILE A 40 3.42 -7.05 -13.34
CA ILE A 40 3.65 -5.66 -13.79
C ILE A 40 2.39 -4.79 -13.57
N PHE A 41 1.20 -5.40 -13.60
CA PHE A 41 -0.08 -4.72 -13.34
C PHE A 41 -0.69 -5.08 -11.98
N SER A 42 0.00 -5.90 -11.17
CA SER A 42 -0.41 -6.21 -9.80
C SER A 42 -0.24 -4.95 -8.95
N GLU A 43 -1.33 -4.24 -8.80
CA GLU A 43 -1.46 -3.18 -7.82
C GLU A 43 -1.16 -3.72 -6.42
N SER A 44 -0.44 -2.94 -5.60
CA SER A 44 -0.07 -3.40 -4.27
C SER A 44 -1.30 -3.55 -3.38
N ALA A 45 -1.29 -4.54 -2.49
CA ALA A 45 -2.38 -4.75 -1.53
C ALA A 45 -2.63 -3.51 -0.65
N ASN A 46 -1.60 -2.68 -0.40
CA ASN A 46 -1.74 -1.43 0.34
C ASN A 46 -2.54 -0.41 -0.47
N VAL A 47 -2.21 -0.24 -1.75
CA VAL A 47 -2.93 0.67 -2.65
C VAL A 47 -4.40 0.26 -2.74
N SER A 48 -4.68 -1.03 -3.01
CA SER A 48 -6.06 -1.51 -3.10
C SER A 48 -6.82 -1.32 -1.78
N SER A 49 -6.16 -1.54 -0.64
CA SER A 49 -6.79 -1.31 0.68
C SER A 49 -7.23 0.13 0.92
N VAL A 50 -6.50 1.12 0.38
CA VAL A 50 -6.86 2.54 0.50
C VAL A 50 -7.90 2.90 -0.56
N LYS A 51 -7.75 2.44 -1.80
CA LYS A 51 -8.74 2.68 -2.86
C LYS A 51 -10.13 2.19 -2.48
N ASP A 52 -10.22 0.99 -1.91
CA ASP A 52 -11.50 0.36 -1.54
C ASP A 52 -12.06 0.89 -0.21
N ALA A 53 -11.31 1.75 0.49
CA ALA A 53 -11.73 2.29 1.77
C ALA A 53 -12.76 3.41 1.63
N TYR A 54 -13.59 3.54 2.66
CA TYR A 54 -14.54 4.63 2.80
C TYR A 54 -14.01 5.67 3.79
N LEU A 55 -14.22 6.94 3.48
CA LEU A 55 -14.01 8.00 4.45
C LEU A 55 -15.22 8.08 5.38
N GLY A 56 -14.99 8.34 6.68
CA GLY A 56 -16.09 8.61 7.60
C GLY A 56 -16.98 9.78 7.18
N SER A 57 -16.42 10.74 6.43
CA SER A 57 -17.15 11.86 5.82
C SER A 57 -17.87 11.53 4.51
N CYS A 58 -17.57 10.38 3.88
CA CYS A 58 -18.14 9.95 2.61
C CYS A 58 -18.42 8.42 2.66
N PRO A 59 -19.51 7.99 3.31
CA PRO A 59 -19.80 6.56 3.49
C PRO A 59 -20.43 5.90 2.26
N THR A 60 -20.62 6.64 1.17
CA THR A 60 -21.39 6.25 -0.02
C THR A 60 -20.52 5.89 -1.22
N ALA A 61 -19.26 6.32 -1.22
CA ALA A 61 -18.29 6.08 -2.27
C ALA A 61 -16.93 5.73 -1.68
N THR A 62 -16.19 4.85 -2.34
CA THR A 62 -14.81 4.54 -1.97
C THR A 62 -13.86 5.67 -2.35
N LEU A 63 -12.67 5.70 -1.74
CA LEU A 63 -11.63 6.67 -2.12
C LEU A 63 -11.21 6.55 -3.59
N GLY A 64 -11.23 5.34 -4.14
CA GLY A 64 -11.01 5.09 -5.57
C GLY A 64 -12.07 5.76 -6.42
N GLU A 65 -13.35 5.54 -6.11
CA GLU A 65 -14.48 6.16 -6.83
C GLU A 65 -14.44 7.70 -6.72
N MET A 66 -14.10 8.22 -5.54
CA MET A 66 -13.91 9.66 -5.31
C MET A 66 -12.77 10.24 -6.15
N ALA A 67 -11.65 9.54 -6.26
CA ALA A 67 -10.51 9.96 -7.07
C ALA A 67 -10.86 9.95 -8.57
N ASP A 68 -11.47 8.88 -9.05
CA ASP A 68 -11.85 8.72 -10.45
C ASP A 68 -12.91 9.75 -10.89
N ALA A 69 -13.81 10.15 -9.98
CA ALA A 69 -14.84 11.16 -10.26
C ALA A 69 -14.29 12.60 -10.29
N PHE A 70 -13.29 12.91 -9.47
CA PHE A 70 -12.83 14.29 -9.27
C PHE A 70 -11.52 14.63 -10.00
N MET A 71 -10.63 13.66 -10.13
CA MET A 71 -9.27 13.85 -10.65
C MET A 71 -9.15 13.26 -12.06
N SER A 72 -8.15 13.70 -12.82
CA SER A 72 -7.80 13.10 -14.12
C SER A 72 -6.33 12.67 -14.15
N GLY A 73 -6.00 11.66 -14.95
CA GLY A 73 -4.64 11.10 -14.98
C GLY A 73 -4.21 10.49 -13.64
N VAL A 74 -5.17 9.89 -12.93
CA VAL A 74 -4.99 9.34 -11.58
C VAL A 74 -3.88 8.28 -11.57
N SER A 75 -2.96 8.40 -10.62
CA SER A 75 -1.90 7.42 -10.37
C SER A 75 -1.79 7.14 -8.88
N TRP A 76 -1.54 5.88 -8.55
CA TRP A 76 -1.42 5.40 -7.19
C TRP A 76 -0.10 4.65 -7.02
N THR A 77 0.61 4.96 -5.94
CA THR A 77 1.84 4.28 -5.56
C THR A 77 1.90 4.08 -4.06
N ASP A 78 2.73 3.16 -3.59
CA ASP A 78 3.02 3.01 -2.18
C ASP A 78 4.52 2.94 -1.90
N PHE A 79 4.90 3.38 -0.70
CA PHE A 79 6.29 3.31 -0.24
C PHE A 79 6.38 3.16 1.28
N PRO A 80 7.42 2.50 1.80
CA PRO A 80 7.61 2.31 3.23
C PRO A 80 7.91 3.64 3.94
N SER A 81 7.39 3.77 5.16
CA SER A 81 7.65 4.87 6.09
C SER A 81 8.07 4.33 7.46
N SER A 82 8.56 5.20 8.36
CA SER A 82 9.01 4.81 9.70
C SER A 82 7.90 4.23 10.57
N GLY A 83 6.63 4.57 10.31
CA GLY A 83 5.45 4.15 11.07
C GLY A 83 4.51 3.15 10.38
N GLY A 84 4.82 2.74 9.15
CA GLY A 84 3.93 1.91 8.32
C GLY A 84 4.19 2.08 6.83
N THR A 85 3.13 2.15 6.04
CA THR A 85 3.20 2.35 4.58
C THR A 85 2.48 3.64 4.23
N ILE A 86 3.06 4.44 3.34
CA ILE A 86 2.37 5.56 2.71
C ILE A 86 1.81 5.08 1.38
N VAL A 87 0.53 5.34 1.14
CA VAL A 87 -0.09 5.26 -0.18
C VAL A 87 -0.27 6.69 -0.69
N GLU A 88 0.26 6.96 -1.86
CA GLU A 88 0.19 8.25 -2.51
C GLU A 88 -0.74 8.20 -3.73
N LEU A 89 -1.71 9.11 -3.73
CA LEU A 89 -2.60 9.40 -4.84
C LEU A 89 -2.14 10.70 -5.50
N THR A 90 -1.90 10.65 -6.81
CA THR A 90 -1.59 11.82 -7.64
C THR A 90 -2.57 11.95 -8.81
N GLY A 91 -2.80 13.17 -9.25
CA GLY A 91 -3.55 13.46 -10.47
C GLY A 91 -3.92 14.93 -10.62
N GLU A 92 -4.49 15.26 -11.76
CA GLU A 92 -4.83 16.61 -12.15
C GLU A 92 -6.23 17.00 -11.66
N ILE A 93 -6.35 18.19 -11.09
CA ILE A 93 -7.57 18.80 -10.57
C ILE A 93 -7.77 20.20 -11.17
N SER A 94 -9.01 20.71 -11.07
CA SER A 94 -9.25 22.15 -11.23
C SER A 94 -9.22 22.83 -9.87
N TYR A 95 -8.24 23.69 -9.65
CA TYR A 95 -8.08 24.47 -8.43
C TYR A 95 -8.22 25.96 -8.75
N ASP A 96 -9.26 26.60 -8.19
CA ASP A 96 -9.63 28.00 -8.46
C ASP A 96 -9.81 28.30 -9.97
N GLY A 97 -10.32 27.32 -10.73
CA GLY A 97 -10.54 27.43 -12.17
C GLY A 97 -9.29 27.21 -13.04
N TYR A 98 -8.14 26.94 -12.43
CA TYR A 98 -6.89 26.63 -13.12
C TYR A 98 -6.52 25.15 -12.96
N PRO A 99 -5.86 24.55 -13.97
CA PRO A 99 -5.33 23.19 -13.82
C PRO A 99 -4.23 23.17 -12.76
N ALA A 100 -4.24 22.16 -11.90
CA ALA A 100 -3.23 21.93 -10.89
C ALA A 100 -3.05 20.43 -10.65
N THR A 101 -1.86 20.02 -10.22
CA THR A 101 -1.57 18.64 -9.80
C THR A 101 -1.78 18.54 -8.29
N ALA A 102 -2.60 17.60 -7.85
CA ALA A 102 -2.77 17.26 -6.44
C ALA A 102 -2.00 15.97 -6.09
N GLN A 103 -1.36 15.97 -4.93
CA GLN A 103 -0.70 14.82 -4.32
C GLN A 103 -1.28 14.63 -2.91
N ILE A 104 -1.95 13.51 -2.66
CA ILE A 104 -2.53 13.16 -1.37
C ILE A 104 -1.81 11.93 -0.84
N GLN A 105 -1.35 11.96 0.41
CA GLN A 105 -0.76 10.78 1.05
C GLN A 105 -1.61 10.28 2.20
N PHE A 106 -1.79 8.96 2.21
CA PHE A 106 -2.49 8.20 3.24
C PHE A 106 -1.49 7.33 3.99
N GLU A 107 -1.39 7.51 5.31
CA GLU A 107 -0.59 6.64 6.16
C GLU A 107 -1.40 5.44 6.63
N LEU A 108 -0.94 4.25 6.29
CA LEU A 108 -1.46 2.97 6.77
C LEU A 108 -0.64 2.53 7.98
N SER A 109 -1.28 2.47 9.15
CA SER A 109 -0.66 1.96 10.37
C SER A 109 -1.68 1.26 11.27
N GLY A 110 -1.28 0.12 11.84
CA GLY A 110 -2.09 -0.60 12.84
C GLY A 110 -3.48 -1.06 12.36
N GLY A 111 -3.68 -1.25 11.06
CA GLY A 111 -4.97 -1.63 10.47
C GLY A 111 -5.95 -0.46 10.26
N SER A 112 -5.47 0.78 10.41
CA SER A 112 -6.19 2.00 10.09
C SER A 112 -5.44 2.79 9.01
N PHE A 113 -6.12 3.74 8.37
CA PHE A 113 -5.49 4.69 7.46
C PHE A 113 -5.92 6.12 7.78
N GLU A 114 -5.05 7.09 7.55
CA GLU A 114 -5.31 8.52 7.72
C GLU A 114 -4.74 9.33 6.55
N ALA A 115 -5.49 10.31 6.06
CA ALA A 115 -4.95 11.30 5.12
C ALA A 115 -4.05 12.30 5.88
N VAL A 116 -2.75 12.25 5.62
CA VAL A 116 -1.72 12.97 6.40
C VAL A 116 -1.10 14.14 5.65
N TYR A 117 -1.18 14.14 4.31
CA TYR A 117 -0.53 15.15 3.47
C TYR A 117 -1.39 15.53 2.26
N LEU A 118 -1.30 16.80 1.87
CA LEU A 118 -1.76 17.32 0.59
C LEU A 118 -0.71 18.30 0.05
N GLY A 119 -0.27 18.06 -1.18
CA GLY A 119 0.45 19.02 -2.01
C GLY A 119 -0.42 19.44 -3.20
N ILE A 120 -0.40 20.73 -3.55
CA ILE A 120 -0.98 21.24 -4.80
C ILE A 120 0.12 21.99 -5.54
N ASN A 121 0.45 21.54 -6.76
CA ASN A 121 1.61 22.03 -7.54
C ASN A 121 2.90 22.06 -6.70
N ASP A 122 3.16 20.96 -5.98
CA ASP A 122 4.30 20.79 -5.06
C ASP A 122 4.33 21.80 -3.88
N VAL A 123 3.22 22.49 -3.61
CA VAL A 123 3.07 23.38 -2.45
C VAL A 123 2.25 22.69 -1.38
N ASP A 124 2.86 22.47 -0.22
CA ASP A 124 2.22 21.91 0.97
C ASP A 124 0.97 22.69 1.37
N GLN A 125 -0.11 21.96 1.58
CA GLN A 125 -1.38 22.49 2.04
C GLN A 125 -1.64 22.13 3.50
N ASN A 126 -2.46 22.93 4.16
CA ASN A 126 -2.87 22.63 5.54
C ASN A 126 -3.98 21.56 5.58
N ARG A 127 -4.24 21.01 6.77
CA ARG A 127 -5.25 19.96 6.96
C ARG A 127 -6.68 20.39 6.63
N LEU A 128 -7.01 21.69 6.71
CA LEU A 128 -8.33 22.18 6.33
C LEU A 128 -8.53 22.10 4.82
N THR A 129 -7.52 22.49 4.03
CA THR A 129 -7.55 22.35 2.57
C THR A 129 -7.63 20.88 2.16
N LEU A 130 -6.87 19.98 2.80
CA LEU A 130 -6.99 18.54 2.58
C LEU A 130 -8.41 18.03 2.85
N SER A 131 -8.98 18.39 4.01
CA SER A 131 -10.34 17.97 4.36
C SER A 131 -11.38 18.52 3.38
N ALA A 132 -11.23 19.77 2.95
CA ALA A 132 -12.10 20.39 1.95
C ALA A 132 -11.99 19.72 0.58
N LEU A 133 -10.78 19.37 0.15
CA LEU A 133 -10.55 18.65 -1.10
C LEU A 133 -11.20 17.26 -1.08
N LEU A 134 -11.01 16.48 -0.01
CA LEU A 134 -11.67 15.18 0.14
C LEU A 134 -13.20 15.31 0.15
N GLY A 135 -13.73 16.36 0.77
CA GLY A 135 -15.16 16.70 0.69
C GLY A 135 -15.62 16.97 -0.74
N LYS A 136 -14.84 17.74 -1.51
CA LYS A 136 -15.13 18.02 -2.93
C LYS A 136 -15.05 16.77 -3.81
N MET A 137 -14.10 15.88 -3.52
CA MET A 137 -14.02 14.60 -4.23
C MET A 137 -15.26 13.73 -3.95
N CYS A 138 -15.77 13.74 -2.71
CA CYS A 138 -17.00 13.04 -2.37
C CYS A 138 -18.20 13.65 -3.10
N ASP A 139 -18.34 14.98 -3.09
CA ASP A 139 -19.42 15.68 -3.78
C ASP A 139 -19.47 15.35 -5.29
N ALA A 140 -18.32 15.07 -5.92
CA ALA A 140 -18.25 14.71 -7.34
C ALA A 140 -18.77 13.31 -7.69
N THR A 141 -19.03 12.47 -6.67
CA THR A 141 -19.59 11.12 -6.87
C THR A 141 -21.12 11.11 -7.00
N TYR A 142 -21.78 12.27 -6.93
CA TYR A 142 -23.24 12.42 -6.96
C TYR A 142 -23.75 13.20 -8.18
#